data_AF-A0AAU7J9I8-F1
#
_entry.id   AF-A0AAU7J9I8-F1
#
_cell.length_a   1.000
_cell.length_b   1.000
_cell.length_c   1.000
_cell.angle_alpha   90.00
_cell.angle_beta   90.00
_cell.angle_gamma   90.00
#
_symmetry.space_group_name_H-M   'P 1'
#
loop_
_entity.id
_entity.type
_entity.pdbx_description
1 polymer ?
#
loop_
_entity_poly.entity_id
_entity_poly.type
_entity_poly.pdbx_seq_one_letter_code
_entity_poly.pdbx_strand_id
1 'polypeptide(L)'
;MAVAATKSYPVTHTDEEWRRILTAEQYDVLRGHGTERPGSCALLAEKRPGVFSCVGCGHPLFRGGAKFESGTGWPSFNTPLPGSVETSEDRSYGMLRTEAHCSQCGGHLGHVFPDGPPPTGLRYCMNGVALAFTPD
;
A
#
# COMPACT_ATOMS: atom_id res chain seq x y z
N MET A 1 23.70 19.22 5.54
CA MET A 1 22.55 18.63 4.84
C MET A 1 21.53 18.25 5.88
N ALA A 2 20.30 18.74 5.79
CA ALA A 2 19.27 18.46 6.77
C ALA A 2 18.87 16.97 6.66
N VAL A 3 19.14 16.20 7.72
CA VAL A 3 18.60 14.85 7.86
C VAL A 3 17.10 15.05 8.05
N ALA A 4 16.29 14.68 7.05
CA ALA A 4 14.85 14.68 7.20
C ALA A 4 14.52 13.83 8.43
N ALA A 5 13.78 14.39 9.39
CA ALA A 5 13.40 13.67 10.59
C ALA A 5 12.59 12.43 10.17
N THR A 6 13.21 11.27 10.25
CA THR A 6 12.55 9.99 9.96
C THR A 6 11.50 9.78 11.04
N LYS A 7 10.24 9.94 10.65
CA LYS A 7 9.11 9.51 11.47
C LYS A 7 9.39 8.09 11.96
N SER A 8 9.41 7.91 13.28
CA SER A 8 9.57 6.59 13.88
C SER A 8 8.23 5.87 13.79
N TYR A 9 8.26 4.66 13.23
CA TYR A 9 7.10 3.78 13.13
C TYR A 9 7.17 2.69 14.21
N PRO A 10 6.04 2.15 14.68
CA PRO A 10 6.03 1.06 15.66
C PRO A 10 6.85 -0.17 15.25
N VAL A 11 6.85 -0.49 13.96
CA VAL A 11 7.61 -1.60 13.38
C VAL A 11 8.77 -1.03 12.56
N THR A 12 9.98 -1.27 13.04
CA THR A 12 11.22 -0.87 12.37
C THR A 12 12.18 -2.03 12.29
N HIS A 13 12.83 -2.15 11.14
CA HIS A 13 13.95 -3.07 10.91
C HIS A 13 15.08 -2.30 10.24
N THR A 14 16.29 -2.83 10.35
CA THR A 14 17.44 -2.41 9.55
C THR A 14 17.22 -2.72 8.07
N ASP A 15 17.98 -2.06 7.19
CA ASP A 15 17.89 -2.33 5.75
C ASP A 15 18.18 -3.79 5.40
N GLU A 16 19.17 -4.37 6.06
CA GLU A 16 19.57 -5.76 5.87
C GLU A 16 18.48 -6.74 6.31
N GLU A 17 17.82 -6.47 7.44
CA GLU A 17 16.69 -7.27 7.90
C GLU A 17 15.51 -7.18 6.92
N TRP A 18 15.18 -5.97 6.44
CA TRP A 18 14.14 -5.80 5.42
C TRP A 18 14.44 -6.60 4.15
N ARG A 19 15.68 -6.55 3.65
CA ARG A 19 16.12 -7.33 2.48
C ARG A 19 16.11 -8.84 2.71
N ARG A 20 16.16 -9.31 3.97
CA ARG A 20 16.10 -10.74 4.31
C ARG A 20 14.66 -11.24 4.42
N ILE A 21 13.72 -10.41 4.91
CA ILE A 21 12.33 -10.83 5.14
C ILE A 21 11.41 -10.56 3.95
N LEU A 22 11.79 -9.63 3.05
CA LEU A 22 11.04 -9.29 1.85
C LEU A 22 11.69 -9.90 0.61
N THR A 23 10.88 -10.17 -0.42
CA THR A 23 11.42 -10.39 -1.77
C THR A 23 11.99 -9.07 -2.31
N ALA A 24 12.87 -9.15 -3.32
CA ALA A 24 13.43 -7.95 -3.96
C ALA A 24 12.35 -6.98 -4.45
N GLU A 25 11.30 -7.49 -5.10
CA GLU A 25 10.18 -6.69 -5.60
C GLU A 25 9.37 -6.05 -4.45
N GLN A 26 9.10 -6.80 -3.38
CA GLN A 26 8.42 -6.27 -2.20
C GLN A 26 9.22 -5.17 -1.52
N TYR A 27 10.54 -5.36 -1.40
CA TYR A 27 11.45 -4.38 -0.84
C TYR A 27 11.48 -3.10 -1.69
N ASP A 28 11.62 -3.25 -3.01
CA ASP A 28 11.65 -2.11 -3.95
C ASP A 28 10.36 -1.31 -3.90
N VAL A 29 9.20 -1.96 -3.78
CA VAL A 29 7.92 -1.28 -3.58
C VAL A 29 7.83 -0.63 -2.20
N LEU A 30 7.94 -1.41 -1.11
CA LEU A 30 7.71 -0.92 0.26
C LEU A 30 8.72 0.11 0.74
N ARG A 31 9.99 -0.02 0.34
CA ARG A 31 11.11 0.80 0.85
C ARG A 31 11.72 1.70 -0.22
N GLY A 32 11.70 1.25 -1.48
CA GLY A 32 12.16 2.03 -2.62
C GLY A 32 11.10 2.95 -3.24
N HIS A 33 9.86 2.95 -2.71
CA HIS A 33 8.72 3.67 -3.27
C HIS A 33 8.45 3.31 -4.74
N GLY A 34 8.77 2.06 -5.11
CA GLY A 34 8.53 1.52 -6.44
C GLY A 34 7.05 1.29 -6.72
N THR A 35 6.75 1.00 -7.98
CA THR A 35 5.40 0.62 -8.42
C THR A 35 5.49 -0.64 -9.26
N GLU A 36 4.71 -1.66 -8.92
CA GLU A 36 4.63 -2.90 -9.70
C GLU A 36 4.02 -2.64 -11.08
N ARG A 37 4.27 -3.55 -12.04
CA ARG A 37 3.68 -3.41 -13.37
C ARG A 37 2.15 -3.61 -13.30
N PRO A 38 1.35 -2.85 -14.07
CA PRO A 38 -0.09 -3.06 -14.10
C PRO A 38 -0.44 -4.49 -14.51
N GLY A 39 -1.33 -5.13 -13.77
CA GLY A 39 -1.78 -6.50 -14.05
C GLY A 39 -0.83 -7.60 -13.61
N SER A 40 0.30 -7.29 -12.95
CA SER A 40 1.28 -8.31 -12.57
C SER A 40 0.90 -9.10 -11.32
N CYS A 41 0.11 -8.53 -10.41
CA CYS A 41 -0.20 -9.18 -9.13
C CYS A 41 -1.49 -9.99 -9.17
N ALA A 42 -1.44 -11.23 -8.65
CA ALA A 42 -2.60 -12.11 -8.51
C ALA A 42 -3.72 -11.52 -7.63
N LEU A 43 -3.36 -10.66 -6.65
CA LEU A 43 -4.35 -9.99 -5.78
C LEU A 43 -5.23 -8.99 -6.54
N LEU A 44 -4.88 -8.62 -7.77
CA LEU A 44 -5.76 -7.85 -8.64
C LEU A 44 -7.09 -8.56 -8.87
N ALA A 45 -7.07 -9.88 -9.10
CA ALA A 45 -8.27 -10.69 -9.37
C ALA A 45 -8.93 -11.26 -8.10
N GLU A 46 -8.36 -11.00 -6.92
CA GLU A 46 -8.89 -11.51 -5.65
C GLU A 46 -10.23 -10.83 -5.31
N LYS A 47 -11.23 -11.65 -4.99
CA LYS A 47 -12.61 -11.21 -4.70
C LYS A 47 -13.22 -11.89 -3.49
N ARG A 48 -12.50 -12.83 -2.87
CA ARG A 48 -12.98 -13.56 -1.69
C ARG A 48 -13.09 -12.60 -0.49
N PRO A 49 -14.04 -12.86 0.43
CA PRO A 49 -14.04 -12.21 1.73
C PRO A 49 -12.75 -12.57 2.48
N GLY A 50 -12.23 -11.61 3.25
CA GLY A 50 -10.93 -11.71 3.89
C GLY A 50 -10.30 -10.35 4.19
N VAL A 51 -9.05 -10.39 4.62
CA VAL A 51 -8.27 -9.22 5.03
C VAL A 51 -7.02 -9.09 4.16
N PHE A 52 -6.76 -7.87 3.70
CA PHE A 52 -5.52 -7.48 3.06
C PHE A 52 -4.63 -6.78 4.09
N SER A 53 -3.44 -7.32 4.33
CA SER A 53 -2.47 -6.85 5.30
C SER A 53 -1.18 -6.37 4.62
N CYS A 54 -0.43 -5.49 5.29
CA CYS A 54 0.89 -5.07 4.85
C CYS A 54 1.83 -6.28 4.82
N VAL A 55 2.46 -6.57 3.68
CA VAL A 55 3.40 -7.71 3.59
C VAL A 55 4.66 -7.49 4.45
N GLY A 56 5.01 -6.24 4.76
CA GLY A 56 6.17 -5.91 5.58
C GLY A 56 5.99 -6.14 7.08
N CYS A 57 4.81 -5.87 7.64
CA CYS A 57 4.60 -5.97 9.10
C CYS A 57 3.38 -6.80 9.52
N GLY A 58 2.61 -7.33 8.56
CA GLY A 58 1.39 -8.09 8.83
C GLY A 58 0.21 -7.24 9.30
N HIS A 59 0.34 -5.91 9.40
CA HIS A 59 -0.73 -5.04 9.88
C HIS A 59 -1.94 -5.06 8.92
N PRO A 60 -3.18 -5.32 9.41
CA PRO A 60 -4.38 -5.27 8.59
C PRO A 60 -4.61 -3.89 7.98
N LEU A 61 -4.79 -3.82 6.66
CA LEU A 61 -4.96 -2.57 5.92
C LEU A 61 -6.38 -2.40 5.38
N PHE A 62 -6.91 -3.41 4.70
CA PHE A 62 -8.20 -3.35 4.01
C PHE A 62 -9.00 -4.64 4.22
N ARG A 63 -10.34 -4.55 4.11
CA ARG A 63 -11.20 -5.75 3.99
C ARG A 63 -11.55 -6.01 2.53
N GLY A 64 -11.76 -7.29 2.18
CA GLY A 64 -12.17 -7.68 0.82
C GLY A 64 -13.46 -7.00 0.34
N GLY A 65 -14.41 -6.73 1.23
CA GLY A 65 -15.63 -5.98 0.89
C GLY A 65 -15.42 -4.52 0.48
N ALA A 66 -14.24 -3.95 0.74
CA ALA A 66 -13.87 -2.60 0.31
C ALA A 66 -13.20 -2.57 -1.07
N LYS A 67 -12.79 -3.74 -1.61
CA LYS A 67 -12.14 -3.85 -2.91
C LYS A 67 -13.15 -3.68 -4.04
N PHE A 68 -12.77 -2.95 -5.08
CA PHE A 68 -13.58 -2.77 -6.29
C PHE A 68 -12.72 -2.81 -7.56
N GLU A 69 -13.36 -3.08 -8.69
CA GLU A 69 -12.71 -3.11 -10.00
C GLU A 69 -12.63 -1.70 -10.58
N SER A 70 -11.43 -1.11 -10.59
CA SER A 70 -11.20 0.23 -11.15
C SER A 70 -10.74 0.23 -12.61
N GLY A 71 -10.32 -0.92 -13.15
CA GLY A 71 -9.73 -1.03 -14.49
C GLY A 71 -8.30 -0.47 -14.60
N THR A 72 -7.69 -0.08 -13.48
CA THR A 72 -6.36 0.57 -13.47
C THR A 72 -5.20 -0.40 -13.62
N GLY A 73 -5.40 -1.69 -13.32
CA GLY A 73 -4.34 -2.69 -13.29
C GLY A 73 -3.76 -2.95 -11.90
N TRP A 74 -4.24 -2.27 -10.85
CA TRP A 74 -3.82 -2.49 -9.46
C TRP A 74 -5.04 -2.68 -8.53
N PRO A 75 -4.89 -3.46 -7.43
CA PRO A 75 -5.89 -3.54 -6.38
C PRO A 75 -6.38 -2.16 -5.92
N SER A 76 -7.70 -1.97 -5.97
CA SER A 76 -8.35 -0.69 -5.64
C SER A 76 -9.35 -0.88 -4.52
N PHE A 77 -9.28 -0.03 -3.49
CA PHE A 77 -10.15 -0.07 -2.32
C PHE A 77 -10.82 1.29 -2.09
N ASN A 78 -12.05 1.29 -1.58
CA ASN A 78 -12.78 2.53 -1.28
C ASN A 78 -12.35 3.18 0.06
N THR A 79 -11.95 2.36 1.03
CA THR A 79 -11.62 2.80 2.38
C THR A 79 -10.68 1.80 3.07
N PRO A 80 -9.65 2.27 3.80
CA PRO A 80 -8.83 1.45 4.66
C PRO A 80 -9.56 1.15 5.97
N LEU A 81 -9.02 0.19 6.73
CA LEU A 81 -9.35 0.05 8.13
C LEU A 81 -8.97 1.34 8.89
N PRO A 82 -9.76 1.77 9.90
CA PRO A 82 -9.47 3.00 10.63
C PRO A 82 -8.06 3.02 11.22
N GLY A 83 -7.26 4.01 10.84
CA GLY A 83 -5.89 4.20 11.35
C GLY A 83 -4.83 3.25 10.77
N SER A 84 -5.15 2.40 9.79
CA SER A 84 -4.18 1.44 9.23
C SER A 84 -3.27 2.01 8.14
N VAL A 85 -3.73 3.08 7.47
CA VAL A 85 -3.03 3.76 6.37
C VAL A 85 -2.88 5.23 6.72
N GLU A 86 -1.68 5.75 6.48
CA GLU A 86 -1.38 7.17 6.52
C GLU A 86 -1.08 7.68 5.10
N THR A 87 -1.09 8.99 4.92
CA THR A 87 -0.81 9.61 3.63
C THR A 87 0.20 10.73 3.71
N SER A 88 0.93 10.94 2.61
CA SER A 88 1.94 11.99 2.42
C SER A 88 1.81 12.60 1.02
N GLU A 89 2.24 13.86 0.86
CA GLU A 89 2.38 14.45 -0.46
C GLU A 89 3.58 13.84 -1.18
N ASP A 90 3.35 13.30 -2.38
CA ASP A 90 4.38 12.83 -3.29
C ASP A 90 4.47 13.77 -4.49
N ARG A 91 5.64 14.40 -4.66
CA ARG A 91 5.95 15.36 -5.74
C ARG A 91 6.85 14.76 -6.84
N SER A 92 7.06 13.45 -6.79
CA SER A 92 7.91 12.74 -7.74
C SER A 92 7.37 12.86 -9.16
N TYR A 93 8.27 12.81 -10.14
CA TYR A 93 7.95 12.89 -11.57
C TYR A 93 7.19 14.17 -11.99
N GLY A 94 7.28 15.26 -11.21
CA GLY A 94 6.61 16.52 -11.50
C GLY A 94 5.09 16.50 -11.32
N MET A 95 4.54 15.46 -10.68
CA MET A 95 3.13 15.33 -10.37
C MET A 95 2.91 15.48 -8.87
N LEU A 96 1.79 16.10 -8.46
CA LEU A 96 1.35 16.10 -7.07
C LEU A 96 0.38 14.93 -6.86
N ARG A 97 0.81 13.92 -6.12
CA ARG A 97 0.03 12.74 -5.76
C ARG A 97 -0.06 12.63 -4.24
N THR A 98 -1.06 11.89 -3.76
CA THR A 98 -1.16 11.52 -2.35
C THR A 98 -0.67 10.08 -2.21
N GLU A 99 0.53 9.91 -1.66
CA GLU A 99 1.05 8.58 -1.31
C GLU A 99 0.23 7.98 -0.16
N ALA A 100 0.04 6.67 -0.20
CA ALA A 100 -0.46 5.86 0.91
C ALA A 100 0.65 4.94 1.43
N HIS A 101 0.88 4.97 2.73
CA HIS A 101 1.86 4.11 3.42
C HIS A 101 1.27 3.48 4.68
N CYS A 102 1.82 2.34 5.08
CA CYS A 102 1.37 1.62 6.26
C CYS A 102 1.65 2.43 7.54
N SER A 103 0.65 2.62 8.39
CA SER A 103 0.79 3.40 9.63
C SER A 103 1.72 2.74 10.66
N GLN A 104 1.96 1.42 10.55
CA GLN A 104 2.77 0.66 11.50
C GLN A 104 4.24 0.54 11.12
N CYS A 105 4.61 0.51 9.83
CA CYS A 105 6.00 0.33 9.39
C CYS A 105 6.50 1.38 8.40
N GLY A 106 5.62 2.30 7.97
CA GLY A 106 5.93 3.31 6.97
C GLY A 106 6.22 2.76 5.58
N GLY A 107 5.90 1.49 5.32
CA GLY A 107 6.10 0.90 4.00
C GLY A 107 5.15 1.52 2.98
N HIS A 108 5.69 1.92 1.82
CA HIS A 108 4.93 2.42 0.69
C HIS A 108 3.94 1.33 0.20
N LEU A 109 2.68 1.72 0.05
CA LEU A 109 1.61 0.84 -0.44
C LEU A 109 1.15 1.23 -1.83
N GLY A 110 1.03 2.53 -2.11
CA GLY A 110 0.58 3.06 -3.40
C GLY A 110 0.12 4.50 -3.25
N HIS A 111 -1.00 4.86 -3.90
CA HIS A 111 -1.51 6.23 -3.89
C HIS A 111 -3.03 6.29 -3.72
N VAL A 112 -3.50 7.43 -3.22
CA VAL A 112 -4.92 7.75 -3.07
C VAL A 112 -5.34 8.78 -4.12
N PHE A 113 -6.47 8.54 -4.76
CA PHE A 113 -7.04 9.41 -5.79
C PHE A 113 -8.50 9.79 -5.47
N PRO A 114 -8.96 11.01 -5.83
CA PRO A 114 -10.32 11.48 -5.59
C PRO A 114 -11.30 11.06 -6.71
N ASP A 115 -11.13 9.86 -7.28
CA ASP A 115 -11.91 9.31 -8.39
C ASP A 115 -12.53 7.94 -8.04
N GLY A 116 -12.74 7.70 -6.75
CA GLY A 116 -13.36 6.47 -6.25
C GLY A 116 -14.89 6.51 -6.30
N PRO A 117 -15.55 5.35 -6.09
CA PRO A 117 -16.99 5.28 -5.99
C PRO A 117 -17.52 5.91 -4.68
N PRO A 118 -18.82 6.25 -4.60
CA PRO A 118 -19.48 6.54 -3.34
C PRO A 118 -19.33 5.37 -2.34
N PRO A 119 -19.33 5.64 -1.01
CA PRO A 119 -19.63 6.93 -0.38
C PRO A 119 -18.41 7.83 -0.16
N THR A 120 -17.19 7.30 -0.27
CA THR A 120 -15.96 8.06 0.06
C THR A 120 -15.50 8.95 -1.08
N GLY A 121 -15.77 8.56 -2.34
CA GLY A 121 -15.20 9.22 -3.50
C GLY A 121 -13.68 9.01 -3.65
N LEU A 122 -13.09 8.14 -2.81
CA LEU A 122 -11.66 7.90 -2.74
C LEU A 122 -11.33 6.52 -3.30
N ARG A 123 -10.23 6.45 -4.06
CA ARG A 123 -9.66 5.21 -4.56
C ARG A 123 -8.26 5.05 -3.99
N TYR A 124 -8.10 4.06 -3.12
CA TYR A 124 -6.81 3.57 -2.65
C TYR A 124 -6.28 2.57 -3.67
N CYS A 125 -5.38 3.03 -4.54
CA CYS A 125 -4.71 2.23 -5.56
C CYS A 125 -3.42 1.66 -5.01
N MET A 126 -3.43 0.41 -4.58
CA MET A 126 -2.33 -0.22 -3.86
C MET A 126 -1.57 -1.18 -4.78
N ASN A 127 -0.25 -1.24 -4.63
CA ASN A 127 0.56 -2.31 -5.20
C ASN A 127 0.14 -3.64 -4.57
N GLY A 128 -0.23 -4.61 -5.38
CA GLY A 128 -0.59 -5.94 -4.91
C GLY A 128 0.58 -6.66 -4.25
N VAL A 129 1.82 -6.48 -4.73
CA VAL A 129 3.02 -7.02 -4.07
C VAL A 129 3.25 -6.45 -2.68
N ALA A 130 2.71 -5.27 -2.34
CA ALA A 130 2.79 -4.70 -1.00
C ALA A 130 1.75 -5.30 -0.03
N LEU A 131 0.84 -6.14 -0.53
CA LEU A 131 -0.27 -6.72 0.22
C LEU A 131 -0.11 -8.24 0.37
N ALA A 132 -0.54 -8.74 1.52
CA ALA A 132 -0.83 -10.15 1.75
C ALA A 132 -2.33 -10.32 1.97
N PHE A 133 -2.92 -11.41 1.49
CA PHE A 133 -4.35 -11.70 1.65
C PHE A 133 -4.57 -12.93 2.52
N THR A 134 -5.49 -12.83 3.48
CA THR A 134 -5.97 -13.94 4.29
C THR A 134 -7.48 -14.07 4.11
N PRO A 135 -7.99 -15.18 3.54
CA PRO A 135 -9.43 -15.40 3.41
C PRO A 135 -10.08 -15.62 4.79
N ASP A 136 -11.35 -15.22 4.91
CA ASP A 136 -12.20 -15.50 6.09
C ASP A 136 -12.55 -16.99 6.22
#